data_AF-A0A4S2TVN1-F1
#
_entry.id   AF-A0A4S2TVN1-F1
#
_cell.length_a   1.000
_cell.length_b   1.000
_cell.length_c   1.000
_cell.angle_alpha   90.00
_cell.angle_beta   90.00
_cell.angle_gamma   90.00
#
_symmetry.space_group_name_H-M   'P 1'
#
loop_
_entity.id
_entity.type
_entity.pdbx_description
1 polymer ?
#
loop_
_entity_poly.entity_id
_entity_poly.type
_entity_poly.pdbx_seq_one_letter_code
_entity_poly.pdbx_strand_id
1 'polypeptide(L)'
;MRPRRHPLRLATRLVLPALALLLSSGCDAGATDPAPSPTAPQAGPPTGPENRSLWTLIGDGGESLATLADDDPDVTAIRRTVVLHSGTVDDRSSTSVAGSVKSEYAFYGAAFRESLEAQDYGAKVTALFRDNKLTTRQEKVAWYRSTVYRDRRTAKAEMDTVFEFTAGDPGYLKKGGLAVGTPYTEHRTVSLAKQGGTWVITGIRRTPLERPAPQPTGQ
;
A
#
# COMPACT_ATOMS: atom_id res chain seq x y z
N MET A 1 12.24 -8.87 -54.91
CA MET A 1 12.69 -7.81 -53.98
C MET A 1 11.92 -7.94 -52.67
N ARG A 2 12.61 -8.02 -51.53
CA ARG A 2 12.07 -8.40 -50.22
C ARG A 2 11.30 -7.24 -49.54
N PRO A 3 10.19 -7.50 -48.83
CA PRO A 3 9.56 -6.51 -47.95
C PRO A 3 10.33 -6.36 -46.62
N ARG A 4 10.53 -5.11 -46.17
CA ARG A 4 11.11 -4.75 -44.88
C ARG A 4 10.14 -5.11 -43.75
N ARG A 5 10.59 -5.94 -42.80
CA ARG A 5 9.89 -6.17 -41.53
C ARG A 5 10.40 -5.17 -40.49
N HIS A 6 9.51 -4.38 -39.91
CA HIS A 6 9.79 -3.59 -38.70
C HIS A 6 9.87 -4.53 -37.49
N PRO A 7 10.87 -4.41 -36.60
CA PRO A 7 10.88 -5.17 -35.36
C PRO A 7 9.89 -4.55 -34.37
N LEU A 8 8.89 -5.35 -33.98
CA LEU A 8 8.08 -5.14 -32.79
C LEU A 8 9.00 -5.02 -31.58
N ARG A 9 9.04 -3.84 -30.95
CA ARG A 9 9.67 -3.65 -29.65
C ARG A 9 8.80 -4.33 -28.58
N LEU A 10 9.27 -5.47 -28.07
CA LEU A 10 8.71 -6.10 -26.87
C LEU A 10 8.85 -5.12 -25.69
N ALA A 11 7.73 -4.56 -25.24
CA ALA A 11 7.65 -3.87 -23.97
C ALA A 11 7.84 -4.90 -22.85
N THR A 12 9.03 -4.89 -22.24
CA THR A 12 9.36 -5.77 -21.11
C THR A 12 8.66 -5.22 -19.87
N ARG A 13 7.53 -5.83 -19.51
CA ARG A 13 6.86 -5.59 -18.22
C ARG A 13 7.76 -6.12 -17.11
N LEU A 14 8.37 -5.23 -16.33
CA LEU A 14 9.10 -5.61 -15.12
C LEU A 14 8.09 -5.95 -14.02
N VAL A 15 8.04 -7.24 -13.68
CA VAL A 15 7.29 -7.78 -12.54
C VAL A 15 8.21 -7.71 -11.33
N LEU A 16 7.91 -6.84 -10.37
CA LEU A 16 8.48 -6.95 -9.01
C LEU A 16 7.86 -8.20 -8.34
N PRO A 17 8.66 -9.03 -7.65
CA PRO A 17 8.20 -10.32 -7.15
C PRO A 17 7.12 -10.14 -6.08
N ALA A 18 5.96 -10.75 -6.37
CA ALA A 18 4.78 -10.81 -5.54
C ALA A 18 5.04 -11.63 -4.27
N LEU A 19 4.95 -10.99 -3.10
CA LEU A 19 4.70 -11.66 -1.83
C LEU A 19 3.19 -11.86 -1.71
N ALA A 20 2.71 -13.01 -2.13
CA ALA A 20 1.36 -13.47 -1.82
C ALA A 20 1.49 -14.89 -1.29
N LEU A 21 1.13 -15.13 -0.03
CA LEU A 21 0.62 -16.41 0.46
C LEU A 21 -0.06 -16.19 1.82
N LEU A 22 -1.32 -16.63 1.88
CA LEU A 22 -2.26 -16.66 3.00
C LEU A 22 -1.86 -17.75 4.01
N LEU A 23 -2.32 -17.65 5.27
CA LEU A 23 -2.79 -18.77 6.10
C LEU A 23 -3.56 -18.26 7.34
N SER A 24 -4.61 -19.01 7.69
CA SER A 24 -5.68 -18.73 8.67
C SER A 24 -5.52 -19.54 9.97
N SER A 25 -6.22 -19.10 11.04
CA SER A 25 -6.30 -19.63 12.44
C SER A 25 -5.41 -18.86 13.44
N GLY A 26 -5.80 -18.43 14.64
CA GLY A 26 -7.04 -18.44 15.44
C GLY A 26 -6.69 -18.32 16.93
N CYS A 27 -7.33 -17.37 17.66
CA CYS A 27 -7.40 -17.15 19.13
C CYS A 27 -6.11 -16.77 19.92
N ASP A 28 -6.12 -15.99 21.01
CA ASP A 28 -6.92 -14.88 21.57
C ASP A 28 -6.07 -14.24 22.72
N ALA A 29 -6.49 -13.07 23.24
CA ALA A 29 -6.17 -12.43 24.53
C ALA A 29 -5.19 -11.24 24.60
N GLY A 30 -5.74 -10.10 25.08
CA GLY A 30 -5.05 -9.15 25.98
C GLY A 30 -4.79 -7.75 25.43
N ALA A 31 -5.69 -6.79 25.72
CA ALA A 31 -5.64 -5.41 25.23
C ALA A 31 -5.02 -4.42 26.25
N THR A 32 -4.28 -3.42 25.74
CA THR A 32 -4.07 -2.12 26.40
C THR A 32 -3.92 -1.01 25.34
N ASP A 33 -4.72 0.06 25.46
CA ASP A 33 -4.80 1.22 24.55
C ASP A 33 -3.52 2.07 24.44
N PRO A 34 -3.24 2.69 23.27
CA PRO A 34 -2.38 3.87 23.21
C PRO A 34 -3.00 5.13 22.56
N ALA A 35 -2.43 6.26 22.96
CA ALA A 35 -2.76 7.66 22.72
C ALA A 35 -2.64 8.13 21.23
N PRO A 36 -2.99 9.39 20.88
CA PRO A 36 -3.48 9.79 19.54
C PRO A 36 -2.39 9.91 18.46
N SER A 37 -2.80 9.68 17.19
CA SER A 37 -1.94 9.56 16.00
C SER A 37 -1.94 10.81 15.09
N PRO A 38 -0.92 10.99 14.24
CA PRO A 38 -0.87 12.02 13.20
C PRO A 38 -1.63 11.62 11.93
N THR A 39 -2.19 12.59 11.20
CA THR A 39 -3.00 12.40 9.97
C THR A 39 -2.20 12.80 8.72
N ALA A 40 -2.12 11.93 7.71
CA ALA A 40 -1.55 12.28 6.40
C ALA A 40 -2.58 13.02 5.50
N PRO A 41 -2.16 13.89 4.56
CA PRO A 41 -3.07 14.59 3.66
C PRO A 41 -3.76 13.64 2.67
N GLN A 42 -5.10 13.57 2.71
CA GLN A 42 -5.91 12.97 1.65
C GLN A 42 -6.03 13.96 0.48
N ALA A 43 -5.70 13.54 -0.74
CA ALA A 43 -5.93 14.36 -1.93
C ALA A 43 -6.35 13.50 -3.13
N GLY A 44 -7.61 13.65 -3.55
CA GLY A 44 -8.19 13.03 -4.72
C GLY A 44 -9.65 12.65 -4.47
N PRO A 45 -10.60 12.94 -5.39
CA PRO A 45 -11.98 12.51 -5.22
C PRO A 45 -12.02 10.98 -5.08
N PRO A 46 -12.90 10.44 -4.23
CA PRO A 46 -13.24 9.02 -4.26
C PRO A 46 -13.51 8.61 -5.71
N THR A 47 -12.93 7.53 -6.22
CA THR A 47 -13.31 6.97 -7.54
C THR A 47 -14.63 6.21 -7.48
N GLY A 48 -15.58 6.73 -6.70
CA GLY A 48 -16.95 6.26 -6.56
C GLY A 48 -17.93 7.35 -7.02
N PRO A 49 -19.21 7.00 -7.26
CA PRO A 49 -20.24 8.00 -7.52
C PRO A 49 -20.28 9.03 -6.39
N GLU A 50 -20.35 10.32 -6.75
CA GLU A 50 -20.38 11.43 -5.81
C GLU A 50 -21.41 11.18 -4.70
N ASN A 51 -21.04 11.47 -3.45
CA ASN A 51 -21.89 11.32 -2.25
C ASN A 51 -22.20 9.88 -1.80
N ARG A 52 -21.42 8.87 -2.19
CA ARG A 52 -21.50 7.53 -1.58
C ARG A 52 -20.18 7.12 -0.96
N SER A 53 -20.26 6.57 0.25
CA SER A 53 -19.13 5.92 0.90
C SER A 53 -18.54 4.83 0.00
N LEU A 54 -17.23 4.68 0.07
CA LEU A 54 -16.47 3.66 -0.65
C LEU A 54 -16.53 2.29 0.03
N TRP A 55 -17.20 2.17 1.17
CA TRP A 55 -17.18 0.96 1.98
C TRP A 55 -18.46 0.14 1.85
N THR A 56 -18.30 -1.15 1.63
CA THR A 56 -19.41 -2.09 1.51
C THR A 56 -19.26 -3.21 2.53
N LEU A 57 -20.34 -3.48 3.27
CA LEU A 57 -20.47 -4.70 4.06
C LEU A 57 -20.84 -5.84 3.12
N ILE A 58 -20.03 -6.89 3.09
CA ILE A 58 -20.24 -8.05 2.22
C ILE A 58 -20.47 -9.31 3.04
N GLY A 59 -21.26 -10.25 2.51
CA GLY A 59 -21.37 -11.59 3.09
C GLY A 59 -20.20 -12.50 2.71
N ASP A 60 -20.24 -13.73 3.20
CA ASP A 60 -19.15 -14.69 3.01
C ASP A 60 -18.97 -15.08 1.52
N GLY A 61 -20.05 -14.97 0.73
CA GLY A 61 -20.04 -15.19 -0.72
C GLY A 61 -19.61 -13.95 -1.55
N GLY A 62 -19.29 -12.84 -0.89
CA GLY A 62 -18.92 -11.57 -1.55
C GLY A 62 -20.10 -10.74 -2.02
N GLU A 63 -21.33 -11.15 -1.72
CA GLU A 63 -22.53 -10.38 -2.01
C GLU A 63 -22.58 -9.09 -1.17
N SER A 64 -23.03 -7.99 -1.78
CA SER A 64 -23.19 -6.71 -1.09
C SER A 64 -24.42 -6.75 -0.18
N LEU A 65 -24.22 -6.57 1.13
CA LEU A 65 -25.28 -6.54 2.12
C LEU A 65 -25.73 -5.11 2.45
N ALA A 66 -24.78 -4.19 2.58
CA ALA A 66 -25.05 -2.78 2.90
C ALA A 66 -23.88 -1.87 2.50
N THR A 67 -24.15 -0.58 2.29
CA THR A 67 -23.11 0.46 2.27
C THR A 67 -22.80 0.87 3.71
N LEU A 68 -21.53 0.93 4.09
CA LEU A 68 -21.09 1.42 5.39
C LEU A 68 -20.83 2.92 5.32
N ALA A 69 -21.19 3.68 6.35
CA ALA A 69 -20.88 5.10 6.42
C ALA A 69 -19.37 5.32 6.61
N ASP A 70 -18.87 6.50 6.21
CA ASP A 70 -17.45 6.84 6.34
C ASP A 70 -16.99 7.00 7.80
N ASP A 71 -17.92 7.23 8.71
CA ASP A 71 -17.74 7.34 10.16
C ASP A 71 -18.07 6.04 10.92
N ASP A 72 -18.35 4.93 10.22
CA ASP A 72 -18.45 3.61 10.85
C ASP A 72 -17.13 3.33 11.61
N PRO A 73 -17.19 2.80 12.86
CA PRO A 73 -16.01 2.63 13.69
C PRO A 73 -14.97 1.68 13.08
N ASP A 74 -15.40 0.64 12.38
CA ASP A 74 -14.46 -0.27 11.70
C ASP A 74 -13.84 0.41 10.48
N VAL A 75 -14.64 1.15 9.69
CA VAL A 75 -14.15 1.94 8.56
C VAL A 75 -13.09 2.95 9.00
N THR A 76 -13.38 3.70 10.06
CA THR A 76 -12.45 4.70 10.62
C THR A 76 -11.16 4.06 11.10
N ALA A 77 -11.25 2.95 11.84
CA ALA A 77 -10.08 2.24 12.34
C ALA A 77 -9.22 1.64 11.22
N ILE A 78 -9.84 1.01 10.22
CA ILE A 78 -9.14 0.46 9.05
C ILE A 78 -8.43 1.57 8.27
N ARG A 79 -9.13 2.68 7.98
CA ARG A 79 -8.53 3.82 7.28
C ARG A 79 -7.32 4.37 8.02
N ARG A 80 -7.43 4.53 9.35
CA ARG A 80 -6.33 4.99 10.19
C ARG A 80 -5.14 4.03 10.13
N THR A 81 -5.35 2.73 10.29
CA THR A 81 -4.29 1.72 10.19
C THR A 81 -3.57 1.80 8.85
N VAL A 82 -4.31 1.84 7.74
CA VAL A 82 -3.74 1.87 6.39
C VAL A 82 -3.00 3.19 6.11
N VAL A 83 -3.53 4.34 6.53
CA VAL A 83 -2.88 5.64 6.31
C VAL A 83 -1.59 5.76 7.11
N LEU A 84 -1.59 5.35 8.38
CA LEU A 84 -0.39 5.38 9.22
C LEU A 84 0.69 4.41 8.71
N HIS A 85 0.27 3.23 8.27
CA HIS A 85 1.15 2.28 7.60
C HIS A 85 1.75 2.89 6.33
N SER A 86 0.91 3.46 5.46
CA SER A 86 1.34 4.06 4.19
C SER A 86 2.34 5.18 4.43
N GLY A 87 2.09 6.08 5.39
CA GLY A 87 3.05 7.13 5.77
C GLY A 87 4.39 6.56 6.25
N THR A 88 4.38 5.47 7.00
CA THR A 88 5.61 4.81 7.49
C THR A 88 6.43 4.15 6.37
N VAL A 89 5.77 3.66 5.32
CA VAL A 89 6.46 2.97 4.21
C VAL A 89 6.81 3.90 3.05
N ASP A 90 6.03 4.95 2.84
CA ASP A 90 6.17 5.86 1.69
C ASP A 90 6.98 7.13 2.03
N ASP A 91 7.05 7.52 3.32
CA ASP A 91 7.92 8.60 3.80
C ASP A 91 9.11 8.02 4.56
N ARG A 92 10.22 7.79 3.83
CA ARG A 92 11.35 7.00 4.31
C ARG A 92 12.64 7.46 3.66
N SER A 93 13.73 7.40 4.41
CA SER A 93 15.07 7.72 3.91
C SER A 93 16.07 6.64 4.23
N SER A 94 17.21 6.69 3.55
CA SER A 94 18.41 5.89 3.84
C SER A 94 18.86 5.98 5.31
N THR A 95 18.59 7.10 5.99
CA THR A 95 18.95 7.32 7.40
C THR A 95 17.86 6.86 8.37
N SER A 96 16.58 6.92 7.98
CA SER A 96 15.45 6.54 8.85
C SER A 96 14.95 5.11 8.66
N VAL A 97 15.33 4.43 7.58
CA VAL A 97 14.74 3.14 7.16
C VAL A 97 14.75 2.04 8.22
N ALA A 98 15.81 1.93 9.02
CA ALA A 98 15.86 0.90 10.06
C ALA A 98 14.78 1.13 11.15
N GLY A 99 14.55 2.40 11.52
CA GLY A 99 13.50 2.78 12.44
C GLY A 99 12.11 2.61 11.83
N SER A 100 11.93 3.00 10.56
CA SER A 100 10.64 2.89 9.90
C SER A 100 10.22 1.44 9.64
N VAL A 101 11.14 0.53 9.31
CA VAL A 101 10.85 -0.92 9.21
C VAL A 101 10.38 -1.48 10.55
N LYS A 102 10.99 -1.07 11.66
CA LYS A 102 10.54 -1.47 12.99
C LYS A 102 9.12 -0.97 13.28
N SER A 103 8.83 0.29 12.97
CA SER A 103 7.49 0.87 13.11
C SER A 103 6.47 0.22 12.17
N GLU A 104 6.89 -0.14 10.96
CA GLU A 104 6.06 -0.81 9.95
C GLU A 104 5.54 -2.16 10.47
N TYR A 105 6.37 -2.94 11.16
CA TYR A 105 5.96 -4.22 11.75
C TYR A 105 4.93 -4.09 12.87
N ALA A 106 4.73 -2.91 13.46
CA ALA A 106 3.68 -2.70 14.46
C ALA A 106 2.26 -2.72 13.86
N PHE A 107 2.12 -2.57 12.53
CA PHE A 107 0.83 -2.64 11.84
C PHE A 107 0.45 -4.07 11.43
N TYR A 108 1.36 -5.03 11.55
CA TYR A 108 1.20 -6.37 10.99
C TYR A 108 0.71 -7.38 12.02
N GLY A 109 -0.21 -8.24 11.62
CA GLY A 109 -0.56 -9.43 12.40
C GLY A 109 0.64 -10.38 12.51
N ALA A 110 0.71 -11.14 13.61
CA ALA A 110 1.87 -11.97 13.96
C ALA A 110 2.34 -12.89 12.80
N ALA A 111 1.43 -13.68 12.24
CA ALA A 111 1.76 -14.59 11.13
C ALA A 111 2.30 -13.87 9.89
N PHE A 112 1.75 -12.69 9.57
CA PHE A 112 2.25 -11.92 8.42
C PHE A 112 3.65 -11.35 8.70
N ARG A 113 3.88 -10.83 9.90
CA ARG A 113 5.20 -10.37 10.35
C ARG A 113 6.24 -11.49 10.31
N GLU A 114 5.92 -12.65 10.89
CA GLU A 114 6.79 -13.84 10.88
C GLU A 114 7.13 -14.27 9.45
N SER A 115 6.16 -14.23 8.53
CA SER A 115 6.41 -14.56 7.12
C SER A 115 7.37 -13.58 6.44
N LEU A 116 7.34 -12.29 6.82
CA LEU A 116 8.25 -11.27 6.29
C LEU A 116 9.66 -11.41 6.89
N GLU A 117 9.73 -11.73 8.18
CA GLU A 117 11.00 -11.99 8.88
C GLU A 117 11.71 -13.21 8.30
N ALA A 118 11.00 -14.31 8.05
CA ALA A 118 11.53 -15.51 7.40
C ALA A 118 12.07 -15.25 5.97
N GLN A 119 11.71 -14.11 5.37
CA GLN A 119 12.16 -13.69 4.05
C GLN A 119 13.21 -12.57 4.09
N ASP A 120 13.74 -12.25 5.26
CA ASP A 120 14.69 -11.15 5.49
C ASP A 120 14.18 -9.79 4.97
N TYR A 121 12.86 -9.57 4.99
CA TYR A 121 12.25 -8.38 4.41
C TYR A 121 12.88 -7.09 4.95
N GLY A 122 12.99 -6.96 6.27
CA GLY A 122 13.53 -5.76 6.90
C GLY A 122 14.98 -5.47 6.51
N ALA A 123 15.81 -6.51 6.40
CA ALA A 123 17.20 -6.37 5.95
C ALA A 123 17.28 -5.95 4.49
N LYS A 124 16.49 -6.58 3.61
CA LYS A 124 16.45 -6.27 2.17
C LYS A 124 15.98 -4.83 1.92
N VAL A 125 14.95 -4.37 2.62
CA VAL A 125 14.45 -2.99 2.48
C VAL A 125 15.45 -1.98 3.06
N THR A 126 16.07 -2.29 4.19
CA THR A 126 17.12 -1.44 4.77
C THR A 126 18.31 -1.29 3.83
N ALA A 127 18.81 -2.39 3.28
CA ALA A 127 19.88 -2.38 2.29
C ALA A 127 19.49 -1.60 1.04
N LEU A 128 18.30 -1.86 0.49
CA LEU A 128 17.76 -1.13 -0.68
C LEU A 128 17.84 0.38 -0.50
N PHE A 129 17.38 0.91 0.64
CA PHE A 129 17.39 2.35 0.89
C PHE A 129 18.80 2.89 1.16
N ARG A 130 19.62 2.17 1.93
CA ARG A 130 20.98 2.62 2.29
C ARG A 130 21.93 2.59 1.11
N ASP A 131 22.01 1.46 0.42
CA ASP A 131 22.97 1.22 -0.66
C ASP A 131 22.71 2.16 -1.85
N ASN A 132 21.43 2.47 -2.10
CA ASN A 132 21.02 3.34 -3.19
C ASN A 132 20.70 4.77 -2.73
N LYS A 133 21.02 5.13 -1.47
CA LYS A 133 20.82 6.47 -0.90
C LYS A 133 19.41 7.05 -1.13
N LEU A 134 18.40 6.18 -1.08
CA LEU A 134 17.03 6.55 -1.44
C LEU A 134 16.41 7.41 -0.33
N THR A 135 15.62 8.39 -0.76
CA THR A 135 14.63 9.06 0.08
C THR A 135 13.35 9.17 -0.72
N THR A 136 12.22 8.81 -0.09
CA THR A 136 10.87 8.92 -0.65
C THR A 136 10.03 9.85 0.21
N ARG A 137 9.07 10.52 -0.42
CA ARG A 137 8.08 11.39 0.24
C ARG A 137 6.70 11.02 -0.24
N GLN A 138 5.77 10.77 0.68
CA GLN A 138 4.37 10.53 0.34
C GLN A 138 3.71 11.86 -0.06
N GLU A 139 3.03 11.86 -1.21
CA GLU A 139 2.27 13.03 -1.68
C GLU A 139 0.79 12.91 -1.34
N LYS A 140 0.18 11.75 -1.61
CA LYS A 140 -1.26 11.56 -1.43
C LYS A 140 -1.67 10.09 -1.36
N VAL A 141 -2.86 9.88 -0.80
CA VAL A 141 -3.60 8.62 -0.81
C VAL A 141 -4.95 8.84 -1.49
N ALA A 142 -5.29 7.98 -2.45
CA ALA A 142 -6.60 7.92 -3.08
C ALA A 142 -7.27 6.58 -2.74
N TRP A 143 -8.54 6.64 -2.33
CA TRP A 143 -9.29 5.46 -1.90
C TRP A 143 -10.17 4.91 -3.02
N TYR A 144 -10.28 3.59 -3.06
CA TYR A 144 -11.17 2.84 -3.95
C TYR A 144 -12.20 2.08 -3.12
N ARG A 145 -13.15 1.45 -3.81
CA ARG A 145 -14.17 0.62 -3.16
C ARG A 145 -13.50 -0.47 -2.33
N SER A 146 -13.84 -0.50 -1.06
CA SER A 146 -13.26 -1.35 -0.04
C SER A 146 -14.37 -2.12 0.69
N THR A 147 -14.02 -3.24 1.32
CA THR A 147 -15.00 -4.16 1.89
C THR A 147 -14.70 -4.48 3.34
N VAL A 148 -15.77 -4.62 4.14
CA VAL A 148 -15.75 -5.25 5.46
C VAL A 148 -16.65 -6.48 5.36
N TYR A 149 -16.19 -7.63 5.84
CA TYR A 149 -17.02 -8.84 5.84
C TYR A 149 -18.08 -8.76 6.94
N ARG A 150 -19.16 -9.54 6.79
CA ARG A 150 -20.33 -9.55 7.69
C ARG A 150 -19.94 -9.79 9.15
N ASP A 151 -18.91 -10.59 9.39
CA ASP A 151 -18.38 -10.87 10.72
C ASP A 151 -17.72 -9.65 11.39
N ARG A 152 -17.41 -8.58 10.63
CA ARG A 152 -16.65 -7.40 11.05
C ARG A 152 -15.30 -7.74 11.69
N ARG A 153 -14.72 -8.87 11.28
CA ARG A 153 -13.38 -9.33 11.72
C ARG A 153 -12.38 -9.34 10.59
N THR A 154 -12.84 -9.30 9.35
CA THR A 154 -11.97 -9.23 8.18
C THR A 154 -12.39 -8.11 7.24
N ALA A 155 -11.41 -7.53 6.54
CA ALA A 155 -11.63 -6.43 5.62
C ALA A 155 -10.59 -6.44 4.49
N LYS A 156 -10.93 -5.77 3.40
CA LYS A 156 -10.03 -5.49 2.30
C LYS A 156 -10.14 -4.01 1.94
N ALA A 157 -9.02 -3.30 2.02
CA ALA A 157 -8.92 -1.92 1.60
C ALA A 157 -8.21 -1.82 0.25
N GLU A 158 -8.75 -1.02 -0.67
CA GLU A 158 -8.13 -0.71 -1.95
C GLU A 158 -7.77 0.77 -2.01
N MET A 159 -6.53 1.05 -2.39
CA MET A 159 -6.00 2.41 -2.43
C MET A 159 -4.88 2.54 -3.44
N ASP A 160 -4.72 3.76 -3.94
CA ASP A 160 -3.49 4.20 -4.58
C ASP A 160 -2.73 5.07 -3.58
N THR A 161 -1.44 4.82 -3.45
CA THR A 161 -0.51 5.78 -2.85
C THR A 161 0.28 6.45 -3.95
N VAL A 162 0.51 7.75 -3.82
CA VAL A 162 1.43 8.49 -4.67
C VAL A 162 2.57 9.01 -3.82
N PHE A 163 3.78 8.71 -4.25
CA PHE A 163 5.00 9.17 -3.62
C PHE A 163 6.03 9.55 -4.69
N GLU A 164 7.03 10.31 -4.29
CA GLU A 164 8.16 10.64 -5.15
C GLU A 164 9.47 10.19 -4.52
N PHE A 165 10.49 10.00 -5.34
CA PHE A 165 11.87 9.97 -4.85
C PHE A 165 12.35 11.41 -4.70
N THR A 166 12.82 11.80 -3.52
CA THR A 166 13.44 13.11 -3.27
C THR A 166 14.96 13.04 -3.30
N ALA A 167 15.53 11.84 -3.15
CA ALA A 167 16.94 11.54 -3.35
C ALA A 167 17.15 10.08 -3.77
N GLY A 168 18.28 9.79 -4.40
CA GLY A 168 18.69 8.44 -4.76
C GLY A 168 19.96 8.43 -5.61
N ASP A 169 20.62 7.28 -5.66
CA ASP A 169 21.74 7.04 -6.56
C ASP A 169 21.27 7.17 -8.03
N PRO A 170 21.91 8.02 -8.86
CA PRO A 170 21.48 8.23 -10.23
C PRO A 170 21.53 6.97 -11.11
N GLY A 171 22.52 6.09 -10.86
CA GLY A 171 22.67 4.84 -11.60
C GLY A 171 21.52 3.88 -11.32
N TYR A 172 21.17 3.74 -10.04
CA TYR A 172 20.02 2.96 -9.61
C TYR A 172 18.71 3.49 -10.20
N LEU A 173 18.44 4.80 -10.03
CA LEU A 173 17.19 5.41 -10.52
C LEU A 173 17.07 5.26 -12.04
N LYS A 174 18.13 5.56 -12.79
CA LYS A 174 18.16 5.41 -14.26
C LYS A 174 17.89 3.97 -14.70
N LYS A 175 18.49 2.98 -14.03
CA LYS A 175 18.26 1.55 -14.32
C LYS A 175 16.79 1.15 -14.11
N GLY A 176 16.13 1.74 -13.12
CA GLY A 176 14.71 1.53 -12.83
C GLY A 176 13.74 2.35 -13.68
N GLY A 177 14.22 3.27 -14.52
CA GLY A 177 13.36 4.25 -15.20
C GLY A 177 12.69 5.24 -14.22
N LEU A 178 13.34 5.46 -13.08
CA LEU A 178 12.90 6.32 -12.00
C LEU A 178 13.64 7.66 -12.05
N ALA A 179 13.04 8.70 -11.48
CA ALA A 179 13.59 10.04 -11.41
C ALA A 179 13.19 10.74 -10.10
N VAL A 180 14.07 11.60 -9.62
CA VAL A 180 13.79 12.47 -8.47
C VAL A 180 12.73 13.51 -8.86
N GLY A 181 11.82 13.83 -7.94
CA GLY A 181 10.73 14.80 -8.13
C GLY A 181 9.66 14.37 -9.13
N THR A 182 9.69 13.11 -9.56
CA THR A 182 8.60 12.52 -10.35
C THR A 182 7.67 11.76 -9.41
N PRO A 183 6.37 12.08 -9.38
CA PRO A 183 5.41 11.30 -8.61
C PRO A 183 5.18 9.95 -9.30
N TYR A 184 5.07 8.90 -8.50
CA TYR A 184 4.76 7.53 -8.92
C TYR A 184 3.55 7.04 -8.14
N THR A 185 2.64 6.36 -8.84
CA THR A 185 1.47 5.73 -8.23
C THR A 185 1.74 4.26 -8.00
N GLU A 186 1.40 3.75 -6.81
CA GLU A 186 1.35 2.32 -6.52
C GLU A 186 -0.05 1.95 -6.05
N HIS A 187 -0.73 1.07 -6.80
CA HIS A 187 -2.00 0.51 -6.37
C HIS A 187 -1.76 -0.60 -5.35
N ARG A 188 -2.51 -0.55 -4.24
CA ARG A 188 -2.42 -1.48 -3.12
C ARG A 188 -3.79 -2.08 -2.81
N THR A 189 -3.80 -3.40 -2.68
CA THR A 189 -4.84 -4.12 -1.95
C THR A 189 -4.28 -4.51 -0.60
N VAL A 190 -4.89 -4.02 0.47
CA VAL A 190 -4.53 -4.34 1.86
C VAL A 190 -5.57 -5.28 2.45
N SER A 191 -5.14 -6.46 2.88
CA SER A 191 -5.96 -7.39 3.66
C SER A 191 -5.78 -7.11 5.14
N LEU A 192 -6.89 -7.02 5.87
CA LEU A 192 -6.89 -6.74 7.31
C LEU A 192 -7.71 -7.75 8.09
N ALA A 193 -7.32 -7.97 9.34
CA ALA A 193 -8.08 -8.74 10.31
C ALA A 193 -8.10 -8.05 11.67
N LYS A 194 -9.15 -8.30 12.45
CA LYS A 194 -9.29 -7.80 13.81
C LYS A 194 -8.64 -8.79 14.79
N GLN A 195 -7.58 -8.35 15.48
CA GLN A 195 -6.84 -9.09 16.49
C GLN A 195 -6.85 -8.30 17.80
N GLY A 196 -7.35 -8.89 18.89
CA GLY A 196 -7.45 -8.18 20.18
C GLY A 196 -8.31 -6.91 20.13
N GLY A 197 -9.27 -6.83 19.19
CA GLY A 197 -10.09 -5.63 18.97
C GLY A 197 -9.49 -4.58 18.03
N THR A 198 -8.21 -4.72 17.65
CA THR A 198 -7.51 -3.80 16.75
C THR A 198 -7.42 -4.37 15.33
N TRP A 199 -7.56 -3.50 14.33
CA TRP A 199 -7.34 -3.87 12.93
C TRP A 199 -5.84 -3.89 12.62
N VAL A 200 -5.34 -5.05 12.21
CA VAL A 200 -3.97 -5.27 11.76
C VAL A 200 -3.94 -5.71 10.31
N ILE A 201 -2.85 -5.42 9.61
CA ILE A 201 -2.62 -5.84 8.23
C ILE A 201 -2.13 -7.29 8.23
N THR A 202 -2.80 -8.13 7.44
CA THR A 202 -2.47 -9.55 7.28
C THR A 202 -1.90 -9.87 5.90
N GLY A 203 -1.92 -8.90 4.98
CA GLY A 203 -1.30 -9.03 3.67
C GLY A 203 -1.40 -7.75 2.87
N ILE A 204 -0.44 -7.54 1.97
CA ILE A 204 -0.44 -6.40 1.04
C ILE A 204 -0.06 -6.93 -0.33
N ARG A 205 -0.93 -6.70 -1.31
CA ARG A 205 -0.62 -6.88 -2.73
C ARG A 205 -0.43 -5.51 -3.37
N ARG A 206 0.63 -5.38 -4.16
CA ARG A 206 1.03 -4.13 -4.82
C ARG A 206 1.11 -4.35 -6.33
N THR A 207 0.79 -3.33 -7.11
CA THR A 207 1.08 -3.30 -8.56
C THR A 207 2.44 -2.66 -8.81
N PRO A 208 3.04 -2.85 -10.00
CA PRO A 208 4.21 -2.07 -10.39
C PRO A 208 3.94 -0.56 -10.35
N LEU A 209 4.98 0.23 -10.11
CA LEU A 209 4.89 1.69 -10.09
C LEU A 209 4.48 2.24 -11.46
N GLU A 210 3.47 3.11 -11.46
CA GLU A 210 2.98 3.79 -12.63
C GLU A 210 3.43 5.26 -12.62
N ARG A 211 3.84 5.77 -13.78
CA ARG A 211 4.06 7.20 -13.96
C ARG A 211 2.74 7.87 -14.30
N PRO A 212 2.53 9.15 -13.90
CA PRO A 212 1.47 9.97 -14.44
C PRO A 212 1.53 9.91 -15.97
N ALA A 213 0.37 9.71 -16.60
CA ALA A 213 0.28 9.90 -18.04
C ALA A 213 0.78 11.32 -18.37
N PRO A 214 1.60 11.51 -19.42
CA PRO A 214 1.96 12.85 -19.84
C PRO A 214 0.66 13.63 -20.05
N GLN A 215 0.54 14.78 -19.37
CA GLN A 215 -0.60 15.65 -19.63
C GLN A 215 -0.58 15.99 -21.12
N PRO A 216 -1.72 15.88 -21.83
CA PRO A 216 -1.78 16.37 -23.19
C PRO A 216 -1.41 17.85 -23.14
N THR A 217 -0.29 18.21 -23.78
CA THR A 217 0.06 19.61 -24.03
C THR A 217 -1.10 20.22 -24.79
N GLY A 218 -1.92 21.02 -24.10
CA GLY A 218 -2.93 21.84 -24.73
C GLY A 218 -2.27 22.71 -25.78
N GLN A 219 -2.74 22.59 -27.02
CA GLN A 219 -2.48 23.57 -28.07
C GLN A 219 -3.38 24.77 -27.88
#